data_AF-A0A7W7PG86-F1
#
_entry.id   AF-A0A7W7PG86-F1
#
_cell.length_a   1.000
_cell.length_b   1.000
_cell.length_c   1.000
_cell.angle_alpha   90.00
_cell.angle_beta   90.00
_cell.angle_gamma   90.00
#
_symmetry.space_group_name_H-M   'P 1'
#
loop_
_entity.id
_entity.type
_entity.pdbx_description
1 polymer ?
#
loop_
_entity_poly.entity_id
_entity_poly.type
_entity_poly.pdbx_seq_one_letter_code
_entity_poly.pdbx_strand_id
1 'polypeptide(L)' 'MDWKCQHCTTQNPPDAENCRSCGQPWASRPTPLVEPRD' A
#
# COMPACT_ATOMS: atom_id res chain seq x y z
N MET A 1 -9.47 -10.20 -3.49
CA MET A 1 -9.89 -8.92 -2.89
C MET A 1 -9.07 -7.82 -3.52
N ASP A 2 -9.71 -6.81 -4.09
CA ASP A 2 -9.03 -5.59 -4.56
C ASP A 2 -8.47 -4.76 -3.40
N TRP A 3 -7.52 -3.87 -3.69
CA TRP A 3 -6.97 -2.91 -2.71
C TRP A 3 -7.08 -1.47 -3.21
N LYS A 4 -7.29 -0.55 -2.27
CA LYS A 4 -7.38 0.88 -2.55
C LYS A 4 -6.07 1.58 -2.24
N CYS A 5 -5.51 2.27 -3.23
CA CYS A 5 -4.28 3.02 -3.08
C CYS A 5 -4.45 4.16 -2.07
N GLN A 6 -3.62 4.19 -1.03
CA GLN A 6 -3.68 5.24 0.01
C GLN A 6 -3.22 6.61 -0.51
N HIS A 7 -2.46 6.66 -1.60
CA HIS A 7 -1.96 7.90 -2.17
C HIS A 7 -2.97 8.60 -3.09
N CYS A 8 -3.59 7.87 -4.02
CA CYS A 8 -4.48 8.45 -5.05
C CYS A 8 -5.90 7.88 -5.04
N THR A 9 -6.23 7.00 -4.09
CA THR A 9 -7.56 6.37 -3.91
C THR A 9 -8.02 5.43 -5.04
N THR A 10 -7.18 5.17 -6.04
CA THR A 10 -7.46 4.21 -7.12
C THR A 10 -7.65 2.79 -6.58
N GLN A 11 -8.62 2.07 -7.14
CA GLN A 11 -8.86 0.66 -6.84
C GLN A 11 -7.99 -0.22 -7.76
N ASN A 12 -7.25 -1.14 -7.17
CA ASN A 12 -6.28 -2.00 -7.81
C ASN A 12 -6.64 -3.48 -7.60
N PRO A 13 -6.34 -4.36 -8.56
CA PRO A 13 -6.57 -5.80 -8.40
C PRO A 13 -5.66 -6.40 -7.31
N PRO A 14 -6.02 -7.56 -6.73
CA PRO A 14 -5.25 -8.22 -5.67
C PRO A 14 -3.78 -8.45 -6.02
N ASP A 15 -3.50 -8.77 -7.29
CA ASP A 15 -2.15 -9.14 -7.75
C ASP A 15 -1.29 -7.93 -8.15
N ALA A 16 -1.82 -6.70 -8.05
CA ALA A 16 -1.07 -5.50 -8.39
C ALA A 16 -0.10 -5.13 -7.25
N GLU A 17 1.20 -5.25 -7.51
CA GLU A 17 2.28 -4.79 -6.61
C GLU A 17 2.36 -3.26 -6.54
N ASN A 18 2.00 -2.58 -7.62
CA ASN A 18 1.99 -1.12 -7.76
C ASN A 18 0.62 -0.61 -8.18
N CYS A 19 0.28 0.61 -7.75
CA CYS A 19 -0.92 1.29 -8.17
C CYS A 19 -0.88 1.52 -9.69
N ARG A 20 -1.88 1.01 -10.41
CA ARG A 20 -1.99 1.14 -11.87
C ARG A 20 -2.15 2.58 -12.36
N SER A 21 -2.56 3.50 -11.48
CA SER A 21 -2.80 4.91 -11.84
C SER A 21 -1.62 5.82 -11.51
N CYS A 22 -0.91 5.57 -10.42
CA CYS A 22 0.13 6.50 -9.93
C CYS A 22 1.48 5.82 -9.64
N GLY A 23 1.60 4.50 -9.86
CA GLY A 23 2.83 3.72 -9.67
C GLY A 23 3.23 3.43 -8.22
N GLN A 24 2.54 4.01 -7.23
CA GLN A 24 2.88 3.82 -5.80
C GLN A 24 2.75 2.35 -5.39
N PRO A 25 3.76 1.78 -4.70
CA PRO A 25 3.71 0.38 -4.27
C PRO A 25 2.58 0.16 -3.25
N TRP A 26 1.98 -1.03 -3.26
CA TRP A 26 1.02 -1.43 -2.24
C TRP A 26 1.66 -1.47 -0.85
N ALA A 27 2.95 -1.83 -0.80
CA ALA A 27 3.77 -1.98 0.39
C ALA A 27 4.39 -0.67 0.92
N SER A 28 3.78 0.50 0.69
CA SER A 28 3.93 1.61 1.65
C SER A 28 3.20 1.26 2.94
N ARG A 29 3.53 0.10 3.54
CA ARG A 29 3.26 -0.14 4.94
C ARG A 29 3.97 1.01 5.64
N PRO A 30 3.32 1.81 6.50
CA PRO A 30 4.10 2.39 7.57
C PRO A 30 4.84 1.19 8.16
N THR A 31 6.18 1.28 8.21
CA THR A 31 7.00 0.37 9.00
C THR A 31 6.16 0.02 10.22
N PRO A 32 5.91 -1.26 10.56
CA PRO A 32 5.35 -1.54 11.87
C PRO A 32 6.13 -0.62 12.80
N LEU A 33 5.44 0.25 13.53
CA LEU A 33 6.06 0.91 14.65
C LEU A 33 6.45 -0.28 15.51
N VAL A 34 7.66 -0.80 15.29
CA VAL A 34 8.39 -1.54 16.29
C VAL A 34 8.53 -0.45 17.33
N GLU A 35 7.52 -0.34 18.19
CA GLU A 35 7.68 0.30 19.47
C GLU A 35 8.95 -0.35 20.02
N PRO A 36 10.05 0.41 20.19
CA PRO A 36 11.21 -0.15 20.85
C PRO A 36 10.70 -0.65 22.19
N ARG A 37 10.80 -1.96 22.41
CA ARG A 37 10.59 -2.51 23.74
C ARG A 37 11.81 -2.10 24.55
N ASP A 38 11.53 -1.28 25.58
CA ASP A 38 12.42 -0.76 26.63
C ASP A 38 13.17 0.53 26.27
#